data_AF-A0ABC8UM77-F1
#
_entry.id   AF-A0ABC8UM77-F1
#
_cell.length_a   1.000
_cell.length_b   1.000
_cell.length_c   1.000
_cell.angle_alpha   90.00
_cell.angle_beta   90.00
_cell.angle_gamma   90.00
#
_symmetry.space_group_name_H-M   'P 1'
#
loop_
_entity.id
_entity.type
_entity.pdbx_description
1 polymer ?
#
loop_
_entity_poly.entity_id
_entity_poly.type
_entity_poly.pdbx_seq_one_letter_code
_entity_poly.pdbx_strand_id
1 'polypeptide(L)'
;MNGTSGLLRLWQIPSTSLLCRRSKFFNGLYLVPGTVIDPTLCFCNHIQTTAYGVVNRSYVMSIQANQQNSIEDKSSALPETVGAFQKLPMVMPSVDILYSAMRKARRVSSTKGIANIAKRERNRGAKQLDALMKELAVPLRTYKESFPNKKHLHPYEKSLIELTLGDGNYEEVLGKIDALRKKVVSVGKEHASLCAKSLSKREAEERLGEGIKKLEEIFHHQGKAVDELLNIAKTLRAMPVVDLETPTLCLVGAPNVGKSSLVRILSTGKPEVYIWTD
;
A
#
# COMPACT_ATOMS: atom_id res chain seq x y z
N MET A 1 -37.33 -28.06 59.39
CA MET A 1 -38.70 -28.50 59.05
C MET A 1 -39.00 -28.03 57.64
N ASN A 2 -39.48 -28.93 56.77
CA ASN A 2 -40.26 -28.75 55.51
C ASN A 2 -39.85 -27.60 54.55
N GLY A 3 -39.65 -27.78 53.23
CA GLY A 3 -39.78 -28.94 52.34
C GLY A 3 -40.07 -28.48 50.89
N THR A 4 -39.91 -29.34 49.87
CA THR A 4 -40.26 -29.15 48.43
C THR A 4 -39.46 -28.07 47.66
N SER A 5 -39.33 -28.03 46.31
CA SER A 5 -39.15 -28.99 45.19
C SER A 5 -38.95 -28.12 43.91
N GLY A 6 -38.36 -28.49 42.76
CA GLY A 6 -37.81 -29.73 42.20
C GLY A 6 -36.59 -29.45 41.28
N LEU A 7 -35.84 -30.43 40.72
CA LEU A 7 -36.19 -31.42 39.66
C LEU A 7 -36.53 -30.75 38.31
N LEU A 8 -35.92 -31.03 37.14
CA LEU A 8 -35.10 -32.15 36.60
C LEU A 8 -33.97 -31.60 35.67
N ARG A 9 -32.72 -32.08 35.71
CA ARG A 9 -32.11 -33.28 35.06
C ARG A 9 -31.99 -33.27 33.51
N LEU A 10 -30.75 -33.57 33.08
CA LEU A 10 -30.34 -34.19 31.80
C LEU A 10 -31.32 -35.24 31.26
N TRP A 11 -31.24 -35.53 29.95
CA TRP A 11 -30.96 -36.84 29.32
C TRP A 11 -30.67 -36.59 27.81
N GLN A 12 -29.54 -37.04 27.27
CA GLN A 12 -29.28 -38.34 26.62
C GLN A 12 -30.09 -38.62 25.33
N ILE A 13 -29.32 -38.96 24.27
CA ILE A 13 -29.76 -39.36 22.93
C ILE A 13 -30.18 -40.85 22.96
N PRO A 14 -31.20 -41.24 22.20
CA PRO A 14 -31.03 -42.40 21.32
C PRO A 14 -31.57 -42.20 19.89
N SER A 15 -30.99 -42.96 18.97
CA SER A 15 -31.37 -43.09 17.56
C SER A 15 -32.64 -43.94 17.35
N THR A 16 -33.42 -43.72 16.27
CA THR A 16 -33.85 -44.75 15.28
C THR A 16 -34.81 -44.23 14.20
N SER A 17 -34.88 -44.98 13.08
CA SER A 17 -35.95 -45.08 12.07
C SER A 17 -36.45 -43.84 11.28
N LEU A 18 -36.05 -43.83 10.00
CA LEU A 18 -36.90 -43.73 8.79
C LEU A 18 -38.37 -43.27 8.96
N LEU A 19 -38.77 -42.25 8.18
CA LEU A 19 -39.94 -42.31 7.29
C LEU A 19 -39.93 -41.16 6.26
N CYS A 20 -40.10 -41.48 4.97
CA CYS A 20 -40.13 -40.49 3.88
C CYS A 20 -41.46 -39.74 3.78
N ARG A 21 -41.43 -38.47 3.32
CA ARG A 21 -42.61 -37.83 2.70
C ARG A 21 -42.26 -37.08 1.41
N ARG A 22 -42.97 -37.45 0.34
CA ARG A 22 -42.78 -37.07 -1.08
C ARG A 22 -43.02 -35.58 -1.42
N SER A 23 -42.24 -35.10 -2.38
CA SER A 23 -42.71 -34.55 -3.68
C SER A 23 -41.86 -35.22 -4.79
N LYS A 24 -42.37 -35.85 -5.86
CA LYS A 24 -43.25 -35.41 -6.96
C LYS A 24 -42.65 -34.18 -7.69
N PHE A 25 -42.19 -34.24 -8.94
CA PHE A 25 -42.23 -35.28 -10.01
C PHE A 25 -40.81 -35.41 -10.67
N PHE A 26 -40.50 -36.04 -11.82
CA PHE A 26 -41.28 -36.58 -12.95
C PHE A 26 -40.60 -37.82 -13.62
N ASN A 27 -40.90 -38.07 -14.89
CA ASN A 27 -40.64 -39.29 -15.69
C ASN A 27 -39.21 -39.44 -16.25
N GLY A 28 -38.78 -40.69 -16.54
CA GLY A 28 -37.54 -40.90 -17.32
C GLY A 28 -37.04 -42.32 -17.67
N LEU A 29 -37.87 -43.39 -17.64
CA LEU A 29 -37.59 -44.76 -18.13
C LEU A 29 -36.35 -45.54 -17.60
N TYR A 30 -36.59 -46.81 -17.25
CA TYR A 30 -35.60 -47.79 -16.81
C TYR A 30 -35.08 -48.65 -17.97
N LEU A 31 -33.85 -49.16 -17.84
CA LEU A 31 -33.52 -50.52 -18.27
C LEU A 31 -32.67 -51.21 -17.18
N VAL A 32 -32.95 -52.49 -16.94
CA VAL A 32 -32.49 -53.30 -15.78
C VAL A 32 -31.28 -54.16 -16.19
N PRO A 33 -30.38 -54.56 -15.26
CA PRO A 33 -28.99 -54.88 -15.60
C PRO A 33 -28.72 -56.38 -15.80
N GLY A 34 -27.54 -56.69 -16.35
CA GLY A 34 -26.95 -58.03 -16.32
C GLY A 34 -25.65 -58.04 -15.52
N THR A 35 -25.62 -58.76 -14.40
CA THR A 35 -24.41 -59.02 -13.60
C THR A 35 -23.78 -60.35 -13.98
N VAL A 36 -22.47 -60.36 -14.25
CA VAL A 36 -21.61 -61.57 -14.21
C VAL A 36 -20.33 -61.21 -13.46
N ILE A 37 -19.75 -62.22 -12.80
CA ILE A 37 -18.82 -62.12 -11.65
C ILE A 37 -17.35 -61.92 -12.09
N ASP A 38 -16.54 -61.35 -11.18
CA ASP A 38 -15.12 -60.97 -11.33
C ASP A 38 -14.16 -62.10 -11.79
N PRO A 39 -12.92 -61.75 -12.20
CA PRO A 39 -11.87 -61.75 -11.18
C PRO A 39 -10.90 -60.56 -11.23
N THR A 40 -10.28 -60.30 -10.07
CA THR A 40 -9.21 -59.32 -9.86
C THR A 40 -8.00 -59.53 -10.77
N LEU A 41 -7.62 -58.50 -11.54
CA LEU A 41 -6.29 -58.38 -12.15
C LEU A 41 -5.79 -56.94 -11.99
N CYS A 42 -4.85 -56.76 -11.05
CA CYS A 42 -4.17 -55.49 -10.87
C CYS A 42 -3.18 -55.28 -12.02
N PHE A 43 -3.58 -54.51 -13.04
CA PHE A 43 -2.69 -54.12 -14.12
C PHE A 43 -2.13 -52.72 -13.85
N CYS A 44 -0.84 -52.65 -13.51
CA CYS A 44 -0.10 -51.39 -13.41
C CYS A 44 0.07 -50.80 -14.81
N ASN A 45 -0.92 -50.03 -15.27
CA ASN A 45 -0.85 -49.35 -16.56
C ASN A 45 0.33 -48.36 -16.56
N HIS A 46 1.26 -48.56 -17.50
CA HIS A 46 2.27 -47.58 -17.83
C HIS A 46 1.65 -46.21 -18.10
N ILE A 47 2.34 -45.15 -17.67
CA ILE A 47 1.97 -43.77 -17.93
C ILE A 47 1.94 -43.55 -19.44
N GLN A 48 0.74 -43.45 -20.02
CA GLN A 48 0.56 -43.07 -21.41
C GLN A 48 0.66 -41.54 -21.52
N THR A 49 1.77 -41.06 -22.06
CA THR A 49 1.96 -39.64 -22.40
C THR A 49 1.06 -39.28 -23.58
N THR A 50 -0.20 -38.92 -23.30
CA THR A 50 -1.10 -38.36 -24.30
C THR A 50 -0.68 -36.93 -24.63
N ALA A 51 0.15 -36.79 -25.68
CA ALA A 51 0.47 -35.50 -26.27
C ALA A 51 -0.79 -34.93 -26.94
N TYR A 52 -1.53 -34.08 -26.23
CA TYR A 52 -2.62 -33.31 -26.83
C TYR A 52 -2.03 -32.31 -27.85
N GLY A 53 -2.54 -32.36 -29.08
CA GLY A 53 -2.06 -31.50 -30.17
C GLY A 53 -2.21 -30.02 -29.82
N VAL A 54 -1.15 -29.25 -30.11
CA VAL A 54 -1.13 -27.80 -29.93
C VAL A 54 -2.18 -27.15 -30.82
N VAL A 55 -3.32 -26.76 -30.23
CA VAL A 55 -4.30 -25.92 -30.90
C VAL A 55 -3.76 -24.49 -30.91
N ASN A 56 -3.21 -24.07 -32.04
CA ASN A 56 -2.86 -22.68 -32.32
C ASN A 56 -4.13 -21.79 -32.35
N ARG A 57 -4.64 -21.42 -31.18
CA ARG A 57 -5.54 -20.27 -31.02
C ARG A 57 -4.70 -19.03 -30.74
N SER A 58 -4.31 -18.35 -31.82
CA SER A 58 -3.82 -16.97 -31.75
C SER A 58 -4.92 -16.08 -31.16
N TYR A 59 -4.69 -15.58 -29.94
CA TYR A 59 -5.58 -14.60 -29.32
C TYR A 59 -5.32 -13.24 -29.96
N VAL A 60 -6.02 -12.94 -31.06
CA VAL A 60 -5.94 -11.63 -31.72
C VAL A 60 -6.77 -10.65 -30.92
N MET A 61 -6.12 -9.78 -30.14
CA MET A 61 -6.77 -8.63 -29.53
C MET A 61 -7.08 -7.58 -30.59
N SER A 62 -8.37 -7.33 -30.81
CA SER A 62 -8.83 -6.23 -31.65
C SER A 62 -8.64 -4.88 -30.95
N ILE A 63 -7.53 -4.20 -31.23
CA ILE A 63 -7.37 -2.78 -30.88
C ILE A 63 -8.32 -1.97 -31.75
N GLN A 64 -9.43 -1.50 -31.18
CA GLN A 64 -10.22 -0.45 -31.80
C GLN A 64 -9.48 0.87 -31.64
N ALA A 65 -8.74 1.24 -32.68
CA ALA A 65 -8.15 2.57 -32.78
C ALA A 65 -9.27 3.62 -32.91
N ASN A 66 -9.23 4.64 -32.06
CA ASN A 66 -9.90 5.90 -32.33
C ASN A 66 -8.91 7.03 -32.06
N GLN A 67 -8.60 7.81 -33.09
CA GLN A 67 -7.63 8.92 -33.03
C GLN A 67 -8.34 10.25 -32.75
N GLN A 68 -7.52 11.28 -32.49
CA GLN A 68 -7.81 12.72 -32.27
C GLN A 68 -7.79 13.13 -30.78
N ASN A 69 -7.07 14.18 -30.36
CA ASN A 69 -6.09 15.06 -31.04
C ASN A 69 -5.04 15.59 -30.03
N SER A 70 -3.96 16.15 -30.55
CA SER A 70 -2.76 16.62 -29.83
C SER A 70 -2.96 17.81 -28.87
N ILE A 71 -2.35 17.74 -27.68
CA ILE A 71 -1.51 18.82 -27.10
C ILE A 71 -0.27 18.15 -26.51
N GLU A 72 0.91 18.71 -26.76
CA GLU A 72 2.19 18.20 -26.27
C GLU A 72 2.40 18.51 -24.78
N ASP A 73 2.85 17.52 -24.00
CA ASP A 73 3.70 17.79 -22.84
C ASP A 73 4.67 16.63 -22.58
N LYS A 74 5.94 16.94 -22.35
CA LYS A 74 7.04 15.96 -22.35
C LYS A 74 7.27 15.34 -20.97
N SER A 75 6.83 14.10 -20.78
CA SER A 75 7.51 13.14 -19.90
C SER A 75 7.43 11.73 -20.50
N SER A 76 8.55 11.25 -21.03
CA SER A 76 8.65 9.93 -21.67
C SER A 76 8.55 8.79 -20.64
N ALA A 77 7.36 8.21 -20.50
CA ALA A 77 7.18 6.95 -19.79
C ALA A 77 7.70 5.80 -20.67
N LEU A 78 8.88 5.27 -20.34
CA LEU A 78 9.18 3.87 -20.66
C LEU A 78 8.23 2.99 -19.84
N PRO A 79 7.68 1.89 -20.40
CA PRO A 79 7.00 0.90 -19.57
C PRO A 79 8.06 0.29 -18.65
N GLU A 80 8.00 0.68 -17.38
CA GLU A 80 8.96 0.21 -16.39
C GLU A 80 8.59 -1.23 -16.03
N THR A 81 9.34 -2.20 -16.56
CA THR A 81 9.12 -3.67 -16.47
C THR A 81 9.20 -4.25 -15.05
N VAL A 82 9.20 -3.39 -14.02
CA VAL A 82 9.45 -3.74 -12.62
C VAL A 82 8.47 -2.96 -11.75
N GLY A 83 7.71 -3.67 -10.91
CA GLY A 83 6.56 -3.15 -10.17
C GLY A 83 6.80 -1.84 -9.41
N ALA A 84 5.78 -0.98 -9.40
CA ALA A 84 5.89 0.43 -9.01
C ALA A 84 6.39 0.65 -7.57
N PHE A 85 6.23 -0.34 -6.69
CA PHE A 85 6.59 -0.25 -5.28
C PHE A 85 8.10 -0.39 -5.01
N GLN A 86 8.88 -0.98 -5.92
CA GLN A 86 10.32 -1.15 -5.70
C GLN A 86 11.10 0.17 -5.80
N LYS A 87 10.55 1.16 -6.49
CA LYS A 87 11.18 2.48 -6.72
C LYS A 87 10.81 3.54 -5.66
N LEU A 88 10.09 3.15 -4.60
CA LEU A 88 9.66 4.07 -3.55
C LEU A 88 10.86 4.60 -2.73
N PRO A 89 10.98 5.93 -2.54
CA PRO A 89 12.10 6.53 -1.83
C PRO A 89 12.10 6.16 -0.35
N MET A 90 13.28 6.22 0.28
CA MET A 90 13.39 6.17 1.74
C MET A 90 12.76 7.42 2.34
N VAL A 91 11.61 7.26 2.98
CA VAL A 91 10.99 8.28 3.83
C VAL A 91 11.81 8.38 5.13
N MET A 92 12.12 9.61 5.54
CA MET A 92 12.76 9.92 6.83
C MET A 92 11.66 10.18 7.88
N PRO A 93 11.81 9.75 9.16
CA PRO A 93 10.79 9.98 10.18
C PRO A 93 10.59 11.48 10.46
N SER A 94 9.42 11.83 10.96
CA SER A 94 8.98 13.22 11.15
C SER A 94 9.95 14.05 12.00
N VAL A 95 10.39 13.48 13.13
CA VAL A 95 11.31 14.11 14.10
C VAL A 95 12.65 14.49 13.46
N ASP A 96 13.20 13.64 12.59
CA ASP A 96 14.47 13.90 11.91
C ASP A 96 14.34 14.96 10.81
N ILE A 97 13.19 15.01 10.12
CA ILE A 97 12.89 16.10 9.16
C ILE A 97 12.87 17.45 9.89
N LEU A 98 12.18 17.52 11.03
CA LEU A 98 12.11 18.73 11.84
C LEU A 98 13.49 19.18 12.32
N TYR A 99 14.25 18.31 13.00
CA TYR A 99 15.56 18.68 13.54
C TYR A 99 16.62 18.95 12.47
N SER A 100 16.57 18.28 11.32
CA SER A 100 17.48 18.57 10.20
C SER A 100 17.15 19.92 9.56
N ALA A 101 15.88 20.22 9.33
CA ALA A 101 15.42 21.51 8.81
C ALA A 101 15.75 22.67 9.76
N MET A 102 15.51 22.53 11.07
CA MET A 102 15.91 23.52 12.08
C MET A 102 17.43 23.75 12.11
N ARG A 103 18.23 22.69 12.04
CA ARG A 103 19.71 22.80 11.99
C ARG A 103 20.20 23.53 10.74
N LYS A 104 19.58 23.29 9.58
CA LYS A 104 19.91 24.00 8.33
C LYS A 104 19.47 25.47 8.39
N ALA A 105 18.24 25.75 8.83
CA ALA A 105 17.70 27.10 8.96
C ALA A 105 18.56 27.99 9.89
N ARG A 106 19.01 27.46 11.03
CA ARG A 106 19.88 28.19 11.98
C ARG A 106 21.22 28.65 11.37
N ARG A 107 21.74 27.95 10.35
CA ARG A 107 22.98 28.31 9.64
C ARG A 107 22.81 29.47 8.66
N VAL A 108 21.57 29.84 8.31
CA VAL A 108 21.31 30.90 7.34
C VAL A 108 21.55 32.27 7.98
N SER A 109 22.35 33.10 7.28
CA SER A 109 22.75 34.44 7.69
C SER A 109 22.09 35.55 6.84
N SER A 110 22.17 36.78 7.34
CA SER A 110 21.71 37.98 6.62
C SER A 110 22.52 38.22 5.33
N THR A 111 21.96 38.99 4.39
CA THR A 111 22.72 39.45 3.22
C THR A 111 23.92 40.29 3.67
N LYS A 112 25.10 40.01 3.10
CA LYS A 112 26.32 40.80 3.31
C LYS A 112 26.09 42.27 2.89
N GLY A 113 26.75 43.21 3.56
CA GLY A 113 26.68 44.64 3.23
C GLY A 113 25.55 45.46 3.88
N ILE A 114 24.66 44.85 4.67
CA ILE A 114 23.62 45.63 5.40
C ILE A 114 24.24 46.29 6.65
N ALA A 115 24.45 47.61 6.60
CA ALA A 115 24.99 48.40 7.72
C ALA A 115 24.01 48.53 8.90
N ASN A 116 22.73 48.87 8.63
CA ASN A 116 21.73 49.08 9.68
C ASN A 116 21.36 47.76 10.39
N ILE A 117 21.51 47.73 11.72
CA ILE A 117 21.34 46.54 12.57
C ILE A 117 19.90 45.99 12.51
N ALA A 118 18.88 46.84 12.58
CA ALA A 118 17.48 46.40 12.49
C ALA A 118 17.15 45.82 11.12
N LYS A 119 17.63 46.47 10.03
CA LYS A 119 17.50 45.92 8.66
C LYS A 119 18.24 44.59 8.49
N ARG A 120 19.35 44.38 9.20
CA ARG A 120 20.15 43.15 9.16
C ARG A 120 19.44 41.99 9.86
N GLU A 121 18.94 42.17 11.09
CA GLU A 121 18.28 41.09 11.83
C GLU A 121 16.93 40.71 11.22
N ARG A 122 16.12 41.67 10.73
CA ARG A 122 14.88 41.31 10.02
C ARG A 122 15.12 40.56 8.70
N ASN A 123 16.21 40.89 7.99
CA ASN A 123 16.60 40.16 6.79
C ASN A 123 17.09 38.74 7.13
N ARG A 124 17.87 38.58 8.20
CA ARG A 124 18.25 37.27 8.73
C ARG A 124 17.01 36.46 9.10
N GLY A 125 16.09 37.03 9.87
CA GLY A 125 14.94 36.31 10.39
C GLY A 125 13.98 35.84 9.30
N ALA A 126 13.65 36.73 8.34
CA ALA A 126 12.86 36.37 7.17
C ALA A 126 13.51 35.25 6.34
N LYS A 127 14.84 35.29 6.15
CA LYS A 127 15.58 34.21 5.47
C LYS A 127 15.61 32.90 6.25
N GLN A 128 15.75 32.95 7.59
CA GLN A 128 15.75 31.74 8.42
C GLN A 128 14.38 31.05 8.40
N LEU A 129 13.28 31.81 8.41
CA LEU A 129 11.92 31.29 8.26
C LEU A 129 11.65 30.74 6.84
N ASP A 130 12.05 31.45 5.79
CA ASP A 130 11.93 30.99 4.40
C ASP A 130 12.77 29.71 4.14
N ALA A 131 13.96 29.62 4.71
CA ALA A 131 14.78 28.41 4.67
C ALA A 131 14.14 27.24 5.43
N LEU A 132 13.63 27.47 6.66
CA LEU A 132 12.94 26.44 7.43
C LEU A 132 11.71 25.91 6.67
N MET A 133 10.89 26.82 6.13
CA MET A 133 9.74 26.48 5.28
C MET A 133 10.16 25.61 4.08
N LYS A 134 11.23 25.98 3.35
CA LYS A 134 11.72 25.22 2.19
C LYS A 134 12.25 23.84 2.58
N GLU A 135 13.06 23.75 3.63
CA GLU A 135 13.63 22.49 4.11
C GLU A 135 12.57 21.51 4.62
N LEU A 136 11.45 22.01 5.17
CA LEU A 136 10.29 21.17 5.52
C LEU A 136 9.42 20.83 4.29
N ALA A 137 9.18 21.78 3.39
CA ALA A 137 8.25 21.59 2.27
C ALA A 137 8.82 20.75 1.11
N VAL A 138 10.14 20.79 0.87
CA VAL A 138 10.78 20.05 -0.23
C VAL A 138 10.67 18.52 -0.04
N PRO A 139 11.04 17.92 1.11
CA PRO A 139 10.87 16.48 1.32
C PRO A 139 9.41 16.03 1.18
N LEU A 140 8.46 16.79 1.77
CA LEU A 140 7.02 16.48 1.66
C LEU A 140 6.49 16.59 0.22
N ARG A 141 7.10 17.44 -0.61
CA ARG A 141 6.80 17.50 -2.05
C ARG A 141 7.32 16.24 -2.74
N THR A 142 8.59 15.90 -2.55
CA THR A 142 9.22 14.72 -3.13
C THR A 142 8.45 13.45 -2.78
N TYR A 143 8.06 13.26 -1.52
CA TYR A 143 7.24 12.11 -1.12
C TYR A 143 5.88 12.07 -1.83
N LYS A 144 5.22 13.21 -2.07
CA LYS A 144 3.94 13.22 -2.79
C LYS A 144 4.09 12.98 -4.30
N GLU A 145 5.24 13.34 -4.89
CA GLU A 145 5.54 13.14 -6.32
C GLU A 145 6.07 11.74 -6.62
N SER A 146 6.84 11.13 -5.71
CA SER A 146 7.43 9.79 -5.91
C SER A 146 6.51 8.61 -5.56
N PHE A 147 5.36 8.84 -4.93
CA PHE A 147 4.40 7.79 -4.58
C PHE A 147 3.31 7.70 -5.66
N PRO A 148 3.06 6.51 -6.27
CA PRO A 148 2.16 6.37 -7.40
C PRO A 148 0.69 6.53 -6.99
N ASN A 149 -0.10 7.25 -7.80
CA ASN A 149 -1.53 7.39 -7.52
C ASN A 149 -2.28 6.08 -7.84
N LYS A 150 -3.12 5.59 -6.90
CA LYS A 150 -3.91 4.34 -7.01
C LYS A 150 -4.72 4.20 -8.30
N LYS A 151 -5.08 5.32 -8.95
CA LYS A 151 -5.83 5.36 -10.22
C LYS A 151 -5.02 4.98 -11.47
N HIS A 152 -3.69 5.09 -11.43
CA HIS A 152 -2.80 4.80 -12.57
C HIS A 152 -1.98 3.51 -12.39
N LEU A 153 -2.13 2.84 -11.25
CA LEU A 153 -1.52 1.53 -10.98
C LEU A 153 -2.25 0.40 -11.72
N HIS A 154 -1.54 -0.70 -11.97
CA HIS A 154 -2.14 -1.89 -12.54
C HIS A 154 -3.20 -2.49 -11.58
N PRO A 155 -4.29 -3.12 -12.08
CA PRO A 155 -5.33 -3.69 -11.20
C PRO A 155 -4.79 -4.63 -10.11
N TYR A 156 -3.76 -5.42 -10.41
CA TYR A 156 -3.06 -6.26 -9.42
C TYR A 156 -2.43 -5.44 -8.28
N GLU A 157 -1.65 -4.42 -8.62
CA GLU A 157 -0.99 -3.53 -7.65
C GLU A 157 -2.01 -2.74 -6.81
N LYS A 158 -3.11 -2.32 -7.44
CA LYS A 158 -4.24 -1.68 -6.76
C LYS A 158 -4.85 -2.62 -5.71
N SER A 159 -5.09 -3.89 -6.05
CA SER A 159 -5.60 -4.89 -5.11
C SER A 159 -4.60 -5.24 -4.01
N LEU A 160 -3.29 -5.27 -4.30
CA LEU A 160 -2.25 -5.46 -3.26
C LEU A 160 -2.27 -4.35 -2.21
N ILE A 161 -2.38 -3.08 -2.62
CA ILE A 161 -2.54 -1.94 -1.70
C ILE A 161 -3.79 -2.12 -0.84
N GLU A 162 -4.92 -2.44 -1.47
CA GLU A 162 -6.24 -2.53 -0.82
C GLU A 162 -6.26 -3.64 0.24
N LEU A 163 -5.75 -4.83 -0.10
CA LEU A 163 -5.67 -5.98 0.80
C LEU A 163 -4.67 -5.80 1.95
N THR A 164 -3.64 -4.96 1.78
CA THR A 164 -2.55 -4.84 2.77
C THR A 164 -2.67 -3.61 3.67
N LEU A 165 -3.14 -2.48 3.14
CA LEU A 165 -3.24 -1.21 3.86
C LEU A 165 -4.69 -0.83 4.21
N GLY A 166 -5.66 -1.59 3.71
CA GLY A 166 -7.08 -1.30 3.82
C GLY A 166 -7.56 -0.26 2.80
N ASP A 167 -8.89 -0.09 2.75
CA ASP A 167 -9.54 0.90 1.90
C ASP A 167 -9.21 2.34 2.31
N GLY A 168 -8.94 3.20 1.33
CA GLY A 168 -8.78 4.65 1.49
C GLY A 168 -7.51 5.14 2.22
N ASN A 169 -7.00 4.40 3.20
CA ASN A 169 -5.89 4.78 4.09
C ASN A 169 -4.66 5.35 3.34
N TYR A 170 -4.23 4.66 2.28
CA TYR A 170 -3.12 5.11 1.43
C TYR A 170 -3.33 6.51 0.82
N GLU A 171 -4.53 6.77 0.30
CA GLU A 171 -4.87 8.07 -0.31
C GLU A 171 -5.05 9.16 0.75
N GLU A 172 -5.62 8.80 1.91
CA GLU A 172 -5.81 9.71 3.05
C GLU A 172 -4.47 10.20 3.60
N VAL A 173 -3.49 9.32 3.82
CA VAL A 173 -2.15 9.67 4.31
C VAL A 173 -1.42 10.58 3.31
N LEU A 174 -1.47 10.26 2.02
CA LEU A 174 -0.91 11.15 0.97
C LEU A 174 -1.63 12.50 0.90
N GLY A 175 -2.93 12.55 1.19
CA GLY A 175 -3.71 13.78 1.31
C GLY A 175 -3.31 14.62 2.53
N LYS A 176 -3.12 13.99 3.70
CA LYS A 176 -2.62 14.64 4.92
C LYS A 176 -1.25 15.29 4.70
N ILE A 177 -0.35 14.61 4.00
CA ILE A 177 0.99 15.14 3.66
C ILE A 177 0.92 16.33 2.70
N ASP A 178 0.04 16.29 1.71
CA ASP A 178 -0.19 17.42 0.80
C ASP A 178 -0.76 18.65 1.54
N ALA A 179 -1.70 18.43 2.46
CA ALA A 179 -2.26 19.45 3.34
C ALA A 179 -1.22 20.03 4.32
N LEU A 180 -0.37 19.19 4.92
CA LEU A 180 0.74 19.61 5.77
C LEU A 180 1.71 20.51 5.00
N ARG A 181 2.13 20.09 3.79
CA ARG A 181 3.01 20.90 2.92
C ARG A 181 2.40 22.26 2.63
N LYS A 182 1.11 22.32 2.28
CA LYS A 182 0.38 23.58 2.02
C LYS A 182 0.36 24.50 3.24
N LYS A 183 0.06 23.97 4.44
CA LYS A 183 0.04 24.73 5.70
C LYS A 183 1.41 25.26 6.12
N VAL A 184 2.47 24.45 5.99
CA VAL A 184 3.85 24.88 6.26
C VAL A 184 4.25 26.03 5.32
N VAL A 185 3.85 25.95 4.04
CA VAL A 185 4.14 27.01 3.05
C VAL A 185 3.33 28.29 3.30
N SER A 186 2.07 28.22 3.72
CA SER A 186 1.29 29.44 4.04
C SER A 186 1.84 30.14 5.29
N VAL A 187 1.95 29.42 6.40
CA VAL A 187 2.42 29.96 7.69
C VAL A 187 3.88 30.43 7.60
N GLY A 188 4.73 29.70 6.87
CA GLY A 188 6.11 30.10 6.61
C GLY A 188 6.21 31.43 5.84
N LYS A 189 5.40 31.61 4.80
CA LYS A 189 5.34 32.87 4.03
C LYS A 189 4.78 34.03 4.85
N GLU A 190 3.71 33.79 5.62
CA GLU A 190 3.09 34.78 6.50
C GLU A 190 4.09 35.30 7.53
N HIS A 191 4.75 34.39 8.27
CA HIS A 191 5.71 34.77 9.30
C HIS A 191 7.01 35.38 8.72
N ALA A 192 7.50 34.90 7.57
CA ALA A 192 8.63 35.54 6.88
C ALA A 192 8.29 36.96 6.41
N SER A 193 7.07 37.19 5.90
CA SER A 193 6.55 38.51 5.52
C SER A 193 6.41 39.46 6.72
N LEU A 194 5.86 38.98 7.84
CA LEU A 194 5.77 39.75 9.09
C LEU A 194 7.15 40.11 9.63
N CYS A 195 8.10 39.17 9.66
CA CYS A 195 9.48 39.43 10.06
C CYS A 195 10.13 40.48 9.15
N ALA A 196 9.96 40.39 7.82
CA ALA A 196 10.51 41.37 6.88
C ALA A 196 9.94 42.80 7.05
N LYS A 197 8.70 42.93 7.52
CA LYS A 197 8.00 44.21 7.77
C LYS A 197 8.34 44.88 9.11
N SER A 198 8.97 44.15 10.04
CA SER A 198 9.34 44.68 11.37
C SER A 198 10.19 45.95 11.30
N LEU A 199 10.00 46.82 12.31
CA LEU A 199 10.68 48.11 12.42
C LEU A 199 11.86 48.05 13.40
N SER A 200 11.69 47.33 14.52
CA SER A 200 12.69 47.21 15.58
C SER A 200 13.46 45.88 15.51
N LYS A 201 14.70 45.88 16.02
CA LYS A 201 15.47 44.64 16.21
C LYS A 201 14.73 43.64 17.10
N ARG A 202 14.20 44.09 18.25
CA ARG A 202 13.53 43.21 19.23
C ARG A 202 12.30 42.54 18.60
N GLU A 203 11.48 43.34 17.92
CA GLU A 203 10.33 42.84 17.16
C GLU A 203 10.76 41.78 16.13
N ALA A 204 11.84 42.00 15.37
CA ALA A 204 12.32 41.02 14.39
C ALA A 204 12.72 39.67 15.03
N GLU A 205 13.34 39.70 16.20
CA GLU A 205 13.74 38.52 16.98
C GLU A 205 12.51 37.79 17.58
N GLU A 206 11.54 38.55 18.10
CA GLU A 206 10.26 38.02 18.62
C GLU A 206 9.45 37.32 17.53
N ARG A 207 9.21 37.97 16.37
CA ARG A 207 8.46 37.38 15.24
C ARG A 207 9.15 36.15 14.65
N LEU A 208 10.48 36.08 14.71
CA LEU A 208 11.23 34.88 14.35
C LEU A 208 10.96 33.74 15.34
N GLY A 209 11.04 34.03 16.64
CA GLY A 209 10.76 33.04 17.68
C GLY A 209 9.33 32.48 17.57
N GLU A 210 8.34 33.35 17.36
CA GLU A 210 6.95 32.96 17.10
C GLU A 210 6.81 32.10 15.84
N GLY A 211 7.44 32.50 14.73
CA GLY A 211 7.33 31.80 13.45
C GLY A 211 7.95 30.40 13.50
N ILE A 212 9.08 30.24 14.18
CA ILE A 212 9.72 28.93 14.40
C ILE A 212 8.83 28.04 15.26
N LYS A 213 8.34 28.55 16.41
CA LYS A 213 7.45 27.78 17.32
C LYS A 213 6.18 27.30 16.61
N LYS A 214 5.50 28.17 15.86
CA LYS A 214 4.30 27.80 15.11
C LYS A 214 4.56 26.73 14.04
N LEU A 215 5.68 26.82 13.32
CA LEU A 215 6.06 25.79 12.35
C LEU A 215 6.41 24.46 13.02
N GLU A 216 7.10 24.49 14.16
CA GLU A 216 7.41 23.34 15.00
C GLU A 216 6.13 22.68 15.56
N GLU A 217 5.20 23.46 16.09
CA GLU A 217 3.88 23.00 16.55
C GLU A 217 3.08 22.34 15.41
N ILE A 218 2.95 22.99 14.25
CA ILE A 218 2.24 22.42 13.09
C ILE A 218 2.85 21.08 12.69
N PHE A 219 4.18 21.00 12.62
CA PHE A 219 4.89 19.80 12.23
C PHE A 219 4.78 18.70 13.30
N HIS A 220 4.79 19.03 14.59
CA HIS A 220 4.59 18.05 15.67
C HIS A 220 3.18 17.44 15.65
N HIS A 221 2.15 18.25 15.40
CA HIS A 221 0.76 17.76 15.39
C HIS A 221 0.44 16.92 14.14
N GLN A 222 0.93 17.33 12.97
CA GLN A 222 0.60 16.69 11.67
C GLN A 222 1.69 15.75 11.16
N GLY A 223 2.88 15.76 11.77
CA GLY A 223 4.02 14.92 11.41
C GLY A 223 3.76 13.41 11.55
N LYS A 224 2.78 13.02 12.38
CA LYS A 224 2.29 11.63 12.48
C LYS A 224 1.93 11.03 11.10
N ALA A 225 1.37 11.83 10.19
CA ALA A 225 1.08 11.38 8.83
C ALA A 225 2.35 11.03 8.01
N VAL A 226 3.49 11.62 8.34
CA VAL A 226 4.79 11.28 7.72
C VAL A 226 5.32 9.95 8.26
N ASP A 227 5.10 9.67 9.55
CA ASP A 227 5.46 8.39 10.16
C ASP A 227 4.52 7.25 9.73
N GLU A 228 3.23 7.55 9.52
CA GLU A 228 2.27 6.68 8.82
C GLU A 228 2.75 6.35 7.40
N LEU A 229 3.17 7.36 6.61
CA LEU A 229 3.73 7.14 5.28
C LEU A 229 5.03 6.32 5.32
N LEU A 230 5.90 6.54 6.31
CA LEU A 230 7.11 5.74 6.50
C LEU A 230 6.78 4.25 6.69
N ASN A 231 5.76 3.94 7.49
CA ASN A 231 5.33 2.56 7.70
C ASN A 231 4.72 1.96 6.42
N ILE A 232 3.86 2.71 5.72
CA ILE A 232 3.35 2.35 4.39
C ILE A 232 4.49 2.04 3.42
N ALA A 233 5.52 2.90 3.36
CA ALA A 233 6.67 2.75 2.48
C ALA A 233 7.54 1.53 2.81
N LYS A 234 7.63 1.14 4.08
CA LYS A 234 8.28 -0.11 4.50
C LYS A 234 7.47 -1.33 4.03
N THR A 235 6.16 -1.33 4.30
CA THR A 235 5.27 -2.44 3.91
C THR A 235 5.22 -2.65 2.40
N LEU A 236 5.05 -1.58 1.61
CA LEU A 236 5.00 -1.68 0.14
C LEU A 236 6.32 -2.19 -0.47
N ARG A 237 7.48 -1.86 0.12
CA ARG A 237 8.79 -2.36 -0.34
C ARG A 237 9.12 -3.78 0.12
N ALA A 238 8.41 -4.30 1.12
CA ALA A 238 8.51 -5.69 1.55
C ALA A 238 7.64 -6.63 0.70
N MET A 239 6.78 -6.10 -0.18
CA MET A 239 5.93 -6.91 -1.06
C MET A 239 6.77 -7.64 -2.13
N PRO A 240 6.38 -8.87 -2.51
CA PRO A 240 6.98 -9.55 -3.65
C PRO A 240 6.69 -8.76 -4.93
N VAL A 241 7.72 -8.50 -5.72
CA VAL A 241 7.60 -7.86 -7.03
C VAL A 241 7.21 -8.92 -8.06
N VAL A 242 6.12 -8.66 -8.79
CA VAL A 242 5.67 -9.48 -9.92
C VAL A 242 5.80 -8.65 -11.18
N ASP A 243 6.46 -9.20 -12.20
CA ASP A 243 6.49 -8.61 -13.54
C ASP A 243 5.15 -8.92 -14.24
N LEU A 244 4.45 -7.86 -14.62
CA LEU A 244 3.10 -7.88 -15.15
C LEU A 244 3.04 -8.21 -16.65
N GLU A 245 4.16 -8.07 -17.37
CA GLU A 245 4.26 -8.41 -18.80
C GLU A 245 4.63 -9.88 -19.00
N THR A 246 5.23 -10.53 -17.99
CA THR A 246 5.60 -11.95 -18.06
C THR A 246 4.42 -12.90 -17.87
N PRO A 247 4.37 -14.04 -18.61
CA PRO A 247 3.34 -15.06 -18.41
C PRO A 247 3.53 -15.74 -17.04
N THR A 248 2.57 -15.51 -16.13
CA THR A 248 2.63 -15.98 -14.75
C THR A 248 1.82 -17.27 -14.53
N LEU A 249 2.45 -18.28 -13.93
CA LEU A 249 1.80 -19.53 -13.53
C LEU A 249 1.33 -19.46 -12.07
N CYS A 250 0.02 -19.49 -11.83
CA CYS A 250 -0.55 -19.52 -10.48
C CYS A 250 -0.94 -20.95 -10.07
N LEU A 251 -0.42 -21.43 -8.95
CA LEU A 251 -0.77 -22.74 -8.37
C LEU A 251 -1.76 -22.57 -7.21
N VAL A 252 -3.03 -22.90 -7.47
CA VAL A 252 -4.13 -22.81 -6.49
C VAL A 252 -4.56 -24.20 -6.03
N GLY A 253 -4.93 -24.35 -4.75
CA GLY A 253 -5.40 -25.60 -4.17
C GLY A 253 -5.38 -25.57 -2.64
N ALA A 254 -5.92 -26.61 -2.00
CA ALA A 254 -6.03 -26.73 -0.53
C ALA A 254 -4.67 -26.56 0.20
N PRO A 255 -4.66 -26.21 1.50
CA PRO A 255 -3.43 -26.20 2.29
C PRO A 255 -2.74 -27.57 2.27
N ASN A 256 -1.42 -27.58 2.43
CA ASN A 256 -0.57 -28.76 2.56
C ASN A 256 -0.55 -29.79 1.39
N VAL A 257 -1.26 -29.57 0.28
CA VAL A 257 -1.26 -30.48 -0.92
C VAL A 257 0.03 -30.46 -1.76
N GLY A 258 1.18 -30.07 -1.18
CA GLY A 258 2.48 -30.14 -1.86
C GLY A 258 2.77 -29.05 -2.90
N LYS A 259 1.92 -28.01 -3.04
CA LYS A 259 2.12 -26.90 -4.02
C LYS A 259 3.52 -26.29 -3.94
N SER A 260 4.01 -25.99 -2.74
CA SER A 260 5.35 -25.42 -2.51
C SER A 260 6.47 -26.39 -2.89
N SER A 261 6.26 -27.70 -2.74
CA SER A 261 7.20 -28.73 -3.19
C SER A 261 7.30 -28.79 -4.70
N LEU A 262 6.16 -28.66 -5.42
CA LEU A 262 6.14 -28.58 -6.88
C LEU A 262 6.88 -27.32 -7.38
N VAL A 263 6.64 -26.15 -6.76
CA VAL A 263 7.41 -24.91 -7.06
C VAL A 263 8.92 -25.15 -6.88
N ARG A 264 9.33 -25.82 -5.80
CA ARG A 264 10.74 -26.07 -5.48
C ARG A 264 11.44 -27.05 -6.44
N ILE A 265 10.68 -27.83 -7.21
CA ILE A 265 11.19 -28.72 -8.28
C ILE A 265 11.23 -27.98 -9.62
N LEU A 266 10.22 -27.16 -9.92
CA LEU A 266 10.08 -26.45 -11.20
C LEU A 266 10.80 -25.10 -11.26
N SER A 267 11.20 -24.54 -10.12
CA SER A 267 11.81 -23.21 -10.00
C SER A 267 13.11 -23.23 -9.21
N THR A 268 14.01 -22.32 -9.56
CA THR A 268 15.21 -21.99 -8.76
C THR A 268 14.88 -21.23 -7.47
N GLY A 269 13.63 -20.77 -7.31
CA GLY A 269 13.14 -20.14 -6.09
C GLY A 269 13.19 -21.08 -4.88
N LYS A 270 13.58 -20.54 -3.72
CA LYS A 270 13.64 -21.27 -2.45
C LYS A 270 12.47 -20.87 -1.54
N PRO A 271 11.25 -21.44 -1.72
CA PRO A 271 10.17 -21.21 -0.77
C PRO A 271 10.56 -21.81 0.59
N GLU A 272 10.28 -21.08 1.65
CA GLU A 272 10.30 -21.60 3.02
C GLU A 272 8.99 -22.38 3.26
N VAL A 273 9.10 -23.59 3.83
CA VAL A 273 7.96 -24.50 4.01
C VAL A 273 7.82 -24.76 5.51
N TYR A 274 6.82 -24.11 6.11
CA TYR A 274 6.44 -24.33 7.49
C TYR A 274 5.35 -25.40 7.55
N ILE A 275 5.61 -26.46 8.31
CA ILE A 275 4.61 -27.45 8.69
C ILE A 275 4.06 -27.00 10.04
N TRP A 276 2.80 -26.59 10.06
CA TRP A 276 2.08 -26.37 11.31
C TRP A 276 1.60 -27.73 11.82
N THR A 277 2.24 -28.24 12.87
CA THR A 277 1.71 -29.32 13.70
C THR A 277 0.93 -28.70 14.85
N ASP A 278 -0.32 -29.15 15.02
CA ASP A 278 -1.22 -28.74 16.12
C ASP A 278 -0.72 -29.22 17.50
#